data_AF-A0A089KMF7-F1
#
_entry.id   AF-A0A089KMF7-F1
#
_cell.length_a   1.000
_cell.length_b   1.000
_cell.length_c   1.000
_cell.angle_alpha   90.00
_cell.angle_beta   90.00
_cell.angle_gamma   90.00
#
_symmetry.space_group_name_H-M   'P 1'
#
loop_
_entity.id
_entity.type
_entity.pdbx_description
1 polymer ?
#
loop_
_entity_poly.entity_id
_entity_poly.type
_entity_poly.pdbx_seq_one_letter_code
_entity_poly.pdbx_strand_id
1 'polypeptide(L)'
;MISGCTGDDSIYAGIEKQDITGIKSAKELEFIYEYKGYTDNWAASYYVYRMKGSDIHVTRLFMKYIGEEPSPSGELKYAYSTEGAATGSGMLEEAAGLSVIYNLGSSGGTGTIPEQDSTVQMHVEWSGGTEDWKLKPVL
;
A
#
# COMPACT_ATOMS: atom_id res chain seq x y z
N MET A 1 38.63 5.13 -6.81
CA MET A 1 37.54 6.02 -7.23
C MET A 1 36.47 5.13 -7.84
N ILE A 2 35.23 4.99 -7.36
CA ILE A 2 34.40 5.64 -6.34
C ILE A 2 33.48 4.52 -5.83
N SER A 3 33.18 4.52 -4.52
CA SER A 3 32.22 3.61 -3.88
C SER A 3 30.91 3.57 -4.67
N GLY A 4 30.55 2.40 -5.18
CA GLY A 4 29.23 2.18 -5.76
C GLY A 4 28.20 2.28 -4.65
N CYS A 5 27.32 3.27 -4.75
CA CYS A 5 26.14 3.39 -3.91
C CYS A 5 25.27 2.14 -4.09
N THR A 6 25.40 1.17 -3.18
CA THR A 6 24.27 0.31 -2.82
C THR A 6 23.27 1.21 -2.10
N GLY A 7 22.38 1.85 -2.87
CA GLY A 7 21.11 2.25 -2.30
C GLY A 7 20.46 0.96 -1.81
N ASP A 8 20.05 0.92 -0.55
CA ASP A 8 19.19 -0.15 -0.06
C ASP A 8 17.95 -0.16 -0.97
N ASP A 9 17.87 -1.12 -1.91
CA ASP A 9 16.67 -1.34 -2.71
C ASP A 9 15.62 -1.95 -1.78
N SER A 10 14.99 -1.08 -0.99
CA SER A 10 13.88 -1.41 -0.12
C SER A 10 12.82 -2.14 -0.93
N ILE A 11 12.32 -3.26 -0.43
CA ILE A 11 11.19 -3.99 -1.04
C ILE A 11 9.98 -3.05 -1.22
N TYR A 12 9.90 -1.98 -0.43
CA TYR A 12 8.86 -0.95 -0.47
C TYR A 12 9.18 0.25 -1.36
N ALA A 13 10.34 0.30 -2.04
CA ALA A 13 10.70 1.42 -2.90
C ALA A 13 9.59 1.71 -3.93
N GLY A 14 9.16 2.98 -3.99
CA GLY A 14 8.07 3.47 -4.85
C GLY A 14 6.67 3.38 -4.22
N ILE A 15 6.54 2.75 -3.05
CA ILE A 15 5.30 2.69 -2.26
C ILE A 15 5.52 3.19 -0.83
N GLU A 16 6.49 4.08 -0.64
CA GLU A 16 6.79 4.70 0.64
C GLU A 16 6.03 6.02 0.82
N LYS A 17 5.87 6.48 2.07
CA LYS A 17 5.17 7.74 2.40
C LYS A 17 5.55 8.92 1.50
N GLN A 18 6.85 9.07 1.24
CA GLN A 18 7.40 10.15 0.42
C GLN A 18 6.99 10.06 -1.06
N ASP A 19 6.72 8.86 -1.57
CA ASP A 19 6.34 8.59 -2.96
C ASP A 19 4.84 8.87 -3.19
N ILE A 20 4.03 8.86 -2.13
CA ILE A 20 2.58 9.16 -2.16
C ILE A 20 2.32 10.62 -2.52
N THR A 21 3.27 11.49 -2.19
CA THR A 21 3.10 12.95 -2.20
C THR A 21 4.15 13.59 -3.09
N GLY A 22 3.75 14.03 -4.28
CA GLY A 22 4.50 15.06 -4.99
C GLY A 22 4.77 16.21 -4.01
N ILE A 23 6.04 16.58 -3.84
CA ILE A 23 6.71 17.13 -2.63
C ILE A 23 6.15 18.48 -2.07
N LYS A 24 4.98 18.96 -2.48
CA LYS A 24 4.31 20.14 -1.89
C LYS A 24 3.16 19.80 -0.93
N SER A 25 2.40 18.73 -1.16
CA SER A 25 1.27 18.35 -0.28
C SER A 25 1.72 17.65 1.00
N ALA A 26 2.87 16.96 0.99
CA ALA A 26 3.39 16.20 2.14
C ALA A 26 3.49 17.01 3.44
N LYS A 27 3.86 18.30 3.35
CA LYS A 27 4.01 19.19 4.52
C LYS A 27 2.67 19.57 5.14
N GLU A 28 1.59 19.48 4.37
CA GLU A 28 0.21 19.77 4.77
C GLU A 28 -0.53 18.51 5.22
N LEU A 29 0.05 17.33 5.01
CA LEU A 29 -0.46 16.08 5.51
C LEU A 29 0.07 15.78 6.92
N GLU A 30 -0.78 15.17 7.72
CA GLU A 30 -0.46 14.50 8.96
C GLU A 30 -0.64 13.01 8.71
N PHE A 31 0.47 12.27 8.61
CA PHE A 31 0.43 10.81 8.58
C PHE A 31 0.12 10.31 9.97
N ILE A 32 -0.96 9.56 10.09
CA ILE A 32 -1.47 9.04 11.35
C ILE A 32 -0.90 7.63 11.55
N TYR A 33 -1.19 6.72 10.62
CA TYR A 33 -0.75 5.33 10.70
C TYR A 33 -0.13 4.84 9.39
N GLU A 34 0.78 3.89 9.53
CA GLU A 34 1.37 3.14 8.43
C GLU A 34 1.39 1.67 8.81
N TYR A 35 1.00 0.83 7.87
CA TYR A 35 1.10 -0.62 8.00
C TYR A 35 1.84 -1.17 6.80
N LYS A 36 2.77 -2.09 7.05
CA LYS A 36 3.60 -2.73 6.04
C LYS A 36 3.61 -4.24 6.21
N GLY A 37 3.68 -4.93 5.10
CA GLY A 37 3.79 -6.39 5.04
C GLY A 37 4.19 -6.83 3.65
N TYR A 38 4.73 -8.05 3.56
CA TYR A 38 5.14 -8.63 2.29
C TYR A 38 5.04 -10.16 2.35
N THR A 39 5.07 -10.76 1.17
CA THR A 39 5.13 -12.19 0.87
C THR A 39 6.28 -12.42 -0.11
N ASP A 40 6.38 -13.63 -0.68
CA ASP A 40 7.35 -13.93 -1.72
C ASP A 40 7.05 -13.16 -3.03
N ASN A 41 5.80 -12.77 -3.27
CA ASN A 41 5.37 -12.15 -4.52
C ASN A 41 4.90 -10.70 -4.38
N TRP A 42 4.50 -10.26 -3.19
CA TRP A 42 3.88 -8.96 -2.99
C TRP A 42 4.45 -8.21 -1.80
N ALA A 43 4.67 -6.91 -1.95
CA ALA A 43 4.83 -5.96 -0.86
C ALA A 43 3.63 -5.02 -0.84
N ALA A 44 3.18 -4.61 0.35
CA ALA A 44 2.09 -3.65 0.46
C ALA A 44 2.33 -2.65 1.59
N SER A 45 1.84 -1.44 1.34
CA SER A 45 1.84 -0.34 2.30
C SER A 45 0.43 0.24 2.39
N TYR A 46 -0.10 0.32 3.60
CA TYR A 46 -1.37 0.96 3.90
C TYR A 46 -1.14 2.19 4.75
N TYR A 47 -1.64 3.33 4.28
CA TYR A 47 -1.43 4.63 4.89
C TYR A 47 -2.74 5.24 5.34
N VAL A 48 -2.76 5.77 6.56
CA VAL A 48 -3.83 6.62 7.06
C VAL A 48 -3.25 7.99 7.30
N TYR A 49 -3.79 9.01 6.65
CA TYR A 49 -3.34 10.38 6.79
C TYR A 49 -4.53 11.35 6.71
N ARG A 50 -4.33 12.59 7.14
CA ARG A 50 -5.31 13.67 6.98
C ARG A 50 -4.61 14.95 6.57
N MET A 51 -5.36 15.91 6.05
CA MET A 51 -4.84 17.28 5.96
C MET A 51 -4.82 17.90 7.35
N LYS A 52 -3.77 18.65 7.67
CA LYS A 52 -3.68 19.40 8.94
C LYS A 52 -4.88 20.32 9.09
N GLY A 53 -5.56 20.23 10.23
CA GLY A 53 -6.78 21.00 10.50
C GLY A 53 -8.05 20.45 9.86
N SER A 54 -8.00 19.26 9.23
CA SER A 54 -9.17 18.52 8.78
C SER A 54 -9.45 17.33 9.70
N ASP A 55 -10.72 17.06 9.95
CA ASP A 55 -11.16 15.83 10.62
C ASP A 55 -11.36 14.66 9.64
N ILE A 56 -11.20 14.91 8.33
CA ILE A 56 -11.32 13.90 7.30
C ILE A 56 -9.99 13.16 7.19
N HIS A 57 -10.01 11.88 7.51
CA HIS A 57 -8.89 10.99 7.21
C HIS A 57 -9.08 10.39 5.83
N VAL A 58 -7.95 10.07 5.20
CA VAL A 58 -7.82 9.38 3.93
C VAL A 58 -6.98 8.14 4.20
N THR A 59 -7.48 7.01 3.70
CA THR A 59 -6.72 5.77 3.66
C THR A 59 -6.24 5.53 2.25
N ARG A 60 -5.04 4.98 2.10
CA ARG A 60 -4.45 4.66 0.80
C ARG A 60 -3.67 3.37 0.86
N LEU A 61 -3.99 2.47 -0.06
CA LEU A 61 -3.35 1.16 -0.17
C LEU A 61 -2.52 1.09 -1.44
N PHE A 62 -1.26 0.74 -1.28
CA PHE A 62 -0.35 0.43 -2.38
C PHE A 62 0.06 -1.03 -2.31
N MET A 63 0.13 -1.66 -3.46
CA MET A 63 0.73 -2.97 -3.64
C MET A 63 1.86 -2.89 -4.65
N LYS A 64 2.89 -3.70 -4.45
CA LYS A 64 4.03 -3.84 -5.35
C LYS A 64 4.31 -5.33 -5.60
N TYR A 65 4.39 -5.75 -6.85
CA TYR A 65 4.88 -7.08 -7.18
C TYR A 65 6.40 -7.14 -6.98
N ILE A 66 6.86 -8.13 -6.22
CA ILE A 66 8.27 -8.37 -5.88
C ILE A 66 8.70 -9.82 -6.18
N GLY A 67 7.81 -10.61 -6.77
CA GLY A 67 8.09 -11.99 -7.18
C GLY A 67 8.93 -12.08 -8.45
N GLU A 68 9.11 -13.31 -8.94
CA GLU A 68 9.87 -13.58 -10.16
C GLU A 68 9.17 -13.00 -11.40
N GLU A 69 9.96 -12.54 -12.37
CA GLU A 69 9.44 -12.08 -13.67
C GLU A 69 8.87 -13.24 -14.50
N PRO A 70 7.85 -12.98 -15.35
CA PRO A 70 7.23 -11.69 -15.61
C PRO A 70 6.25 -11.26 -14.51
N SER A 71 6.07 -9.95 -14.34
CA SER A 71 5.02 -9.42 -13.47
C SER A 71 3.63 -9.92 -13.92
N PRO A 72 2.67 -10.04 -12.98
CA PRO A 72 1.29 -10.42 -13.30
C PRO A 72 0.71 -9.57 -14.42
N SER A 73 0.05 -10.23 -15.36
CA SER A 73 -0.73 -9.60 -16.42
C SER A 73 -2.19 -10.02 -16.34
N GLY A 74 -3.07 -9.16 -16.87
CA GLY A 74 -4.51 -9.35 -16.85
C GLY A 74 -5.15 -8.85 -15.55
N GLU A 75 -6.17 -9.58 -15.11
CA GLU A 75 -7.00 -9.21 -13.97
C GLU A 75 -6.25 -9.37 -12.65
N LEU A 76 -6.31 -8.33 -11.80
CA LEU A 76 -5.86 -8.36 -10.42
C LEU A 76 -7.00 -7.97 -9.50
N LYS A 77 -7.43 -8.89 -8.64
CA LYS A 77 -8.42 -8.64 -7.60
C LYS A 77 -7.73 -8.46 -6.27
N TYR A 78 -8.24 -7.55 -5.45
CA TYR A 78 -7.73 -7.36 -4.10
C TYR A 78 -8.87 -7.12 -3.13
N ALA A 79 -8.64 -7.52 -1.89
CA ALA A 79 -9.46 -7.14 -0.75
C ALA A 79 -8.57 -6.83 0.45
N TYR A 80 -9.04 -5.94 1.30
CA TYR A 80 -8.42 -5.68 2.59
C TYR A 80 -9.47 -5.48 3.67
N SER A 81 -9.11 -5.85 4.89
CA SER A 81 -9.88 -5.55 6.09
C SER A 81 -8.97 -5.08 7.20
N THR A 82 -9.44 -4.08 7.94
CA THR A 82 -8.77 -3.56 9.13
C THR A 82 -9.63 -3.89 10.33
N GLU A 83 -8.98 -4.27 11.43
CA GLU A 83 -9.69 -4.61 12.65
C GLU A 83 -10.41 -3.36 13.19
N GLY A 84 -11.74 -3.42 13.29
CA GLY A 84 -12.56 -2.34 13.85
C GLY A 84 -12.82 -1.12 12.95
N ALA A 85 -12.39 -1.11 11.68
CA ALA A 85 -12.51 0.07 10.82
C ALA A 85 -12.94 -0.25 9.38
N ALA A 86 -12.08 0.02 8.40
CA ALA A 86 -12.39 -0.04 6.98
C ALA A 86 -12.20 -1.46 6.39
N THR A 87 -13.11 -1.83 5.50
CA THR A 87 -12.95 -2.93 4.55
C THR A 87 -13.03 -2.37 3.13
N GLY A 88 -12.25 -2.89 2.21
CA GLY A 88 -12.33 -2.49 0.80
C GLY A 88 -11.95 -3.64 -0.11
N SER A 89 -12.45 -3.58 -1.34
CA SER A 89 -12.11 -4.53 -2.39
C SER A 89 -12.20 -3.86 -3.75
N GLY A 90 -11.48 -4.40 -4.72
CA GLY A 90 -11.52 -3.91 -6.09
C GLY A 90 -10.92 -4.90 -7.07
N MET A 91 -11.02 -4.53 -8.34
CA MET A 91 -10.52 -5.29 -9.46
C MET A 91 -9.87 -4.33 -10.45
N LEU A 92 -8.68 -4.68 -10.90
CA LEU A 92 -7.97 -3.99 -11.98
C LEU A 92 -8.01 -4.91 -13.20
N GLU A 93 -8.73 -4.52 -14.26
CA GLU A 93 -8.91 -5.34 -15.47
C GLU A 93 -7.62 -5.47 -16.29
N GLU A 94 -6.77 -4.43 -16.25
CA GLU A 94 -5.43 -4.44 -16.81
C GLU A 94 -4.46 -3.99 -15.72
N ALA A 95 -3.88 -4.94 -15.00
CA ALA A 95 -2.64 -4.71 -14.27
C ALA A 95 -1.56 -4.33 -15.30
N ALA A 96 -1.50 -3.04 -15.67
CA ALA A 96 -0.75 -2.57 -16.83
C ALA A 96 0.69 -3.07 -16.75
N GLY A 97 1.08 -3.91 -17.72
CA GLY A 97 2.26 -4.79 -17.72
C GLY A 97 3.62 -4.10 -17.78
N LEU A 98 3.78 -2.96 -17.11
CA LEU A 98 5.03 -2.24 -16.89
C LEU A 98 5.13 -1.60 -15.49
N SER A 99 4.04 -1.47 -14.74
CA SER A 99 4.08 -0.96 -13.37
C SER A 99 3.97 -2.11 -12.39
N VAL A 100 5.06 -2.39 -11.67
CA VAL A 100 5.01 -3.31 -10.52
C VAL A 100 4.22 -2.70 -9.36
N ILE A 101 3.89 -1.41 -9.39
CA ILE A 101 3.18 -0.69 -8.33
C ILE A 101 1.72 -0.45 -8.73
N TYR A 102 0.82 -0.86 -7.85
CA TYR A 102 -0.62 -0.73 -7.98
C TYR A 102 -1.16 0.18 -6.87
N ASN A 103 -1.82 1.28 -7.26
CA ASN A 103 -2.50 2.19 -6.35
C ASN A 103 -3.96 1.75 -6.25
N LEU A 104 -4.28 0.98 -5.20
CA LEU A 104 -5.53 0.24 -5.06
C LEU A 104 -6.67 1.11 -4.52
N GLY A 105 -6.61 2.42 -4.80
CA GLY A 105 -7.60 3.41 -4.43
C GLY A 105 -7.34 4.09 -3.09
N SER A 106 -8.20 5.08 -2.82
CA SER A 106 -8.24 5.82 -1.57
C SER A 106 -9.67 5.95 -1.10
N SER A 107 -9.94 5.66 0.17
CA SER A 107 -11.21 6.00 0.81
C SER A 107 -10.98 7.13 1.80
N GLY A 108 -11.89 8.11 1.81
CA GLY A 108 -11.82 9.25 2.73
C GLY A 108 -13.13 9.41 3.49
N GLY A 109 -13.05 9.79 4.75
CA GLY A 109 -14.23 9.98 5.58
C GLY A 109 -13.91 10.49 6.99
N THR A 110 -14.95 10.64 7.79
CA THR A 110 -14.88 10.99 9.23
C THR A 110 -15.20 9.79 10.13
N GLY A 111 -15.30 8.59 9.55
CA GLY A 111 -15.58 7.34 10.27
C GLY A 111 -14.43 6.86 11.16
N THR A 112 -14.53 5.63 11.64
CA THR A 112 -13.50 5.01 12.47
C THR A 112 -12.25 4.70 11.65
N ILE A 113 -11.08 5.08 12.18
CA ILE A 113 -9.78 4.65 11.65
C ILE A 113 -9.32 3.38 12.37
N PRO A 114 -8.48 2.54 11.73
CA PRO A 114 -7.92 1.35 12.39
C PRO A 114 -7.15 1.74 13.65
N GLU A 115 -7.20 0.93 14.70
CA GLU A 115 -6.37 1.12 15.89
C GLU A 115 -4.88 0.99 15.51
N GLN A 116 -4.01 1.81 16.10
CA GLN A 116 -2.59 1.89 15.70
C GLN A 116 -1.87 0.54 15.77
N ASP A 117 -2.25 -0.32 16.71
CA ASP A 117 -1.69 -1.65 16.95
C ASP A 117 -2.44 -2.77 16.23
N SER A 118 -3.47 -2.43 15.46
CA SER A 118 -4.25 -3.39 14.66
C SER A 118 -3.44 -3.96 13.50
N THR A 119 -4.00 -4.99 12.86
CA THR A 119 -3.44 -5.53 11.60
C THR A 119 -4.39 -5.28 10.44
N VAL A 120 -3.81 -5.07 9.26
CA VAL A 120 -4.56 -5.07 8.00
C VAL A 120 -4.42 -6.44 7.38
N GLN A 121 -5.54 -7.15 7.19
CA GLN A 121 -5.55 -8.40 6.42
C GLN A 121 -5.68 -8.05 4.95
N MET A 122 -4.83 -8.66 4.13
CA MET A 122 -4.76 -8.47 2.69
C MET A 122 -5.04 -9.80 2.00
N HIS A 123 -5.79 -9.71 0.90
CA HIS A 123 -6.02 -10.79 -0.04
C HIS A 123 -5.79 -10.27 -1.45
N VAL A 124 -5.08 -11.04 -2.27
CA VAL A 124 -4.91 -10.75 -3.70
C VAL A 124 -5.09 -12.01 -4.53
N GLU A 125 -5.76 -11.88 -5.66
CA GLU A 125 -5.88 -12.90 -6.70
C GLU A 125 -5.32 -12.33 -8.02
N TRP A 126 -4.47 -13.10 -8.69
CA TRP A 126 -3.92 -12.76 -10.00
C TRP A 126 -3.70 -14.04 -10.83
N SER A 127 -3.25 -13.88 -12.07
CA SER A 127 -3.02 -15.01 -12.99
C SER A 127 -2.02 -16.07 -12.49
N GLY A 128 -1.15 -15.72 -11.54
CA GLY A 128 -0.15 -16.61 -10.95
C GLY A 128 -0.56 -17.26 -9.63
N GLY A 129 -1.71 -16.88 -9.03
CA GLY A 129 -2.17 -17.49 -7.78
C GLY A 129 -3.00 -16.56 -6.90
N THR A 130 -3.13 -16.96 -5.65
CA THR A 130 -3.79 -16.18 -4.60
C THR A 130 -2.89 -16.12 -3.38
N GLU A 131 -2.89 -14.99 -2.68
CA GLU A 131 -2.13 -14.82 -1.44
C GLU A 131 -2.91 -14.04 -0.40
N ASP A 132 -2.76 -14.48 0.85
CA ASP A 132 -3.28 -13.83 2.04
C ASP A 132 -2.12 -13.48 2.97
N TRP A 133 -2.06 -12.23 3.43
CA TRP A 133 -1.04 -11.82 4.39
C TRP A 133 -1.52 -10.68 5.28
N LYS A 134 -0.71 -10.38 6.30
CA LYS A 134 -1.00 -9.31 7.26
C LYS A 134 -0.01 -8.17 7.10
N LEU A 135 -0.52 -6.94 7.08
CA LEU A 135 0.29 -5.74 7.28
C LEU A 135 0.32 -5.41 8.76
N LYS A 136 1.52 -5.19 9.28
CA LYS A 136 1.78 -4.84 10.67
C LYS A 136 2.03 -3.34 10.78
N PRO A 137 1.68 -2.72 11.92
CA PRO A 137 1.92 -1.32 12.13
C PRO A 137 3.42 -1.01 12.15
N VAL A 138 3.77 0.14 11.58
CA VAL A 138 5.11 0.71 11.63
C VAL A 138 5.13 1.74 12.75
N LEU A 139 5.88 1.43 13.81
CA LEU A 139 6.01 2.24 15.03
C LEU A 139 7.14 3.27 14.91
#